data_AF-A0A1D6QU96-F1
#
_entry.id   AF-A0A1D6QU96-F1
#
_cell.length_a   1.000
_cell.length_b   1.000
_cell.length_c   1.000
_cell.angle_alpha   90.00
_cell.angle_beta   90.00
_cell.angle_gamma   90.00
#
_symmetry.space_group_name_H-M   'P 1'
#
loop_
_entity.id
_entity.type
_entity.pdbx_description
1 polymer ?
#
loop_
_entity_poly.entity_id
_entity_poly.type
_entity_poly.pdbx_seq_one_letter_code
_entity_poly.pdbx_strand_id
1 'polypeptide(L)'
;MQTRRLLLDPAIHEEFTRLKNLVEEKEKKIKELQDNVAAVNFTPSSKLGKMLMAKCRTLQEENEEIGTMASEGKIHELGMKIAVLKSQNNELRNQFDVLYKHMDGVTNDVERSNELVSILQEELEAKDLELTRLKEVLAQKGATQDAPVETSDDAGNGQEADSDTLQVKAES
;
A
#
# COMPACT_ATOMS: atom_id res chain seq x y z
N MET A 1 -63.07 55.83 83.40
CA MET A 1 -62.94 54.38 83.16
C MET A 1 -61.47 54.00 83.32
N GLN A 2 -61.06 53.57 84.51
CA GLN A 2 -59.71 53.06 84.75
C GLN A 2 -59.56 51.72 84.02
N THR A 3 -58.74 51.71 82.96
CA THR A 3 -58.32 50.49 82.27
C THR A 3 -57.43 49.68 83.20
N ARG A 4 -57.99 48.67 83.87
CA ARG A 4 -57.21 47.63 84.54
C ARG A 4 -56.36 46.93 83.48
N ARG A 5 -55.08 47.34 83.35
CA ARG A 5 -54.07 46.55 82.66
C ARG A 5 -53.99 45.21 83.39
N LEU A 6 -54.39 44.12 82.74
CA LEU A 6 -53.98 42.79 83.17
C LEU A 6 -52.45 42.75 83.07
N LEU A 7 -51.78 42.88 84.20
CA LEU A 7 -50.38 42.52 84.33
C LEU A 7 -50.35 40.99 84.30
N LEU A 8 -49.72 40.41 83.27
CA LEU A 8 -49.37 39.00 83.37
C LEU A 8 -48.51 38.82 84.61
N ASP A 9 -48.73 37.71 85.31
CA ASP A 9 -47.86 37.30 86.41
C ASP A 9 -46.39 37.34 85.92
N PRO A 10 -45.46 37.93 86.69
CA PRO A 10 -44.07 38.09 86.27
C PRO A 10 -43.40 36.78 85.81
N ALA A 11 -43.71 35.65 86.45
CA ALA A 11 -43.15 34.35 86.05
C ALA A 11 -43.75 33.87 84.71
N ILE A 12 -45.04 34.12 84.50
CA ILE A 12 -45.70 33.83 83.21
C ILE A 12 -45.10 34.70 82.10
N HIS A 13 -44.87 35.98 82.36
CA HIS A 13 -44.27 36.89 81.36
C HIS A 13 -42.85 36.46 80.97
N GLU A 14 -42.05 36.03 81.94
CA GLU A 14 -40.69 35.52 81.71
C GLU A 14 -40.69 34.27 80.84
N GLU A 15 -41.56 33.29 81.14
CA GLU A 15 -41.67 32.07 80.33
C GLU A 15 -42.19 32.35 78.91
N PHE A 16 -43.16 33.26 78.74
CA PHE A 16 -43.62 33.68 77.41
C PHE A 16 -42.50 34.35 76.61
N THR A 17 -41.68 35.18 77.26
CA THR A 17 -40.54 35.85 76.61
C THR A 17 -39.48 34.84 76.20
N ARG A 18 -39.18 33.86 77.08
CA ARG A 18 -38.26 32.76 76.78
C ARG A 18 -38.74 31.91 75.61
N LEU A 19 -40.02 31.53 75.60
CA LEU A 19 -40.64 30.78 74.50
C LEU A 19 -40.59 31.56 73.18
N LYS A 20 -40.91 32.85 73.23
CA LYS A 20 -40.83 33.72 72.04
C LYS A 20 -39.42 33.78 71.47
N ASN A 21 -38.41 34.00 72.33
CA ASN A 21 -37.02 34.03 71.91
C ASN A 21 -36.56 32.67 71.33
N LEU A 22 -37.00 31.56 71.94
CA LEU A 22 -36.69 30.23 71.45
C LEU A 22 -37.33 29.97 70.08
N VAL A 23 -38.58 30.40 69.87
CA VAL A 23 -39.25 30.30 68.56
C VAL A 23 -38.50 31.10 67.50
N GLU A 24 -38.15 32.37 67.78
CA GLU A 24 -37.39 33.22 66.86
C GLU A 24 -36.01 32.61 66.51
N GLU A 25 -35.32 32.04 67.49
CA GLU A 25 -34.03 31.35 67.27
C GLU A 25 -34.20 30.13 66.37
N LYS A 26 -35.21 29.30 66.62
CA LYS A 26 -35.49 28.09 65.80
C LYS A 26 -35.93 28.44 64.39
N GLU A 27 -36.76 29.47 64.20
CA GLU A 27 -37.15 29.96 62.88
C GLU A 27 -35.95 30.42 62.07
N LYS A 28 -35.03 31.17 62.69
CA LYS A 28 -33.77 31.57 62.05
C LYS A 28 -32.94 30.34 61.66
N LYS A 29 -32.84 29.34 62.55
CA LYS A 29 -32.09 28.11 62.28
C LYS A 29 -32.72 27.29 61.14
N ILE A 30 -34.04 27.20 61.09
CA ILE A 30 -34.77 26.53 60.00
C ILE A 30 -34.46 27.22 58.68
N LYS A 31 -34.51 28.55 58.62
CA LYS A 31 -34.21 29.30 57.41
C LYS A 31 -32.76 29.08 56.94
N GLU A 32 -31.79 29.16 57.86
CA GLU A 32 -30.38 28.85 57.56
C GLU A 32 -30.20 27.43 57.01
N LEU A 33 -30.86 26.43 57.62
CA LEU A 33 -30.77 25.04 57.15
C LEU A 33 -31.44 24.85 55.80
N GLN A 34 -32.59 25.50 55.54
CA GLN A 34 -33.26 25.49 54.24
C GLN A 34 -32.40 26.13 53.14
N ASP A 35 -31.77 27.27 53.43
CA ASP A 35 -30.86 27.95 52.51
C ASP A 35 -29.61 27.07 52.22
N ASN A 36 -29.07 26.40 53.24
CA ASN A 36 -27.95 25.47 53.07
C ASN A 36 -28.35 24.24 52.25
N VAL A 37 -29.52 23.64 52.51
CA VAL A 37 -30.04 22.51 51.71
C VAL A 37 -30.26 22.94 50.26
N ALA A 38 -30.81 24.14 50.02
CA ALA A 38 -30.97 24.69 48.68
C ALA A 38 -29.63 24.95 47.98
N ALA A 39 -28.59 25.37 48.72
CA ALA A 39 -27.26 25.60 48.18
C ALA A 39 -26.50 24.31 47.85
N VAL A 40 -26.72 23.24 48.62
CA VAL A 40 -26.11 21.92 48.38
C VAL A 40 -26.79 21.19 47.22
N ASN A 41 -28.08 21.45 46.98
CA ASN A 41 -28.80 20.89 45.84
C ASN A 41 -28.44 21.63 44.55
N PHE A 42 -27.93 20.87 43.57
CA PHE A 42 -27.65 21.42 42.25
C PHE A 42 -28.94 21.98 41.63
N THR A 43 -28.92 23.26 41.26
CA THR A 43 -30.01 23.92 40.54
C THR A 43 -29.48 24.43 39.20
N PRO A 44 -30.01 23.96 38.05
CA PRO A 44 -29.55 24.37 36.73
C PRO A 44 -29.66 25.88 36.47
N SER A 45 -30.59 26.54 37.17
CA SER A 45 -30.87 27.97 37.05
C SER A 45 -29.94 28.87 37.87
N SER A 46 -29.24 28.33 38.88
CA SER A 46 -28.28 29.10 39.67
C SER A 46 -27.08 29.53 38.84
N LYS A 47 -26.39 30.60 39.24
CA LYS A 47 -25.17 31.08 38.55
C LYS A 47 -24.12 29.98 38.44
N LEU A 48 -23.92 29.22 39.51
CA LEU A 48 -22.98 28.10 39.54
C LEU A 48 -23.48 26.93 38.67
N GLY A 49 -24.77 26.61 38.72
CA GLY A 49 -25.36 25.55 37.91
C GLY A 49 -25.30 25.82 36.41
N LYS A 50 -25.57 27.06 36.00
CA LYS A 50 -25.41 27.50 34.59
C LYS A 50 -23.96 27.40 34.12
N MET A 51 -23.00 27.81 34.96
CA MET A 51 -21.58 27.71 34.65
C MET A 51 -21.13 26.25 34.51
N LEU A 52 -21.56 25.38 35.43
CA LEU A 52 -21.25 23.95 35.35
C LEU A 52 -21.84 23.34 34.07
N MET A 53 -23.11 23.63 33.76
CA MET A 53 -23.75 23.14 32.54
C MET A 53 -23.08 23.65 31.26
N ALA A 54 -22.62 24.90 31.24
CA ALA A 54 -21.83 25.42 30.12
C ALA A 54 -20.52 24.64 29.98
N LYS A 55 -19.81 24.39 31.08
CA LYS A 55 -18.58 23.59 31.07
C LYS A 55 -18.82 22.15 30.62
N CYS A 56 -19.90 21.51 31.07
CA CYS A 56 -20.27 20.17 30.65
C CYS A 56 -20.57 20.12 29.14
N ARG A 57 -21.29 21.12 28.59
CA ARG A 57 -21.52 21.21 27.15
C ARG A 57 -20.22 21.34 26.36
N THR A 58 -19.34 22.25 26.76
CA THR A 58 -18.04 22.42 26.11
C THR A 58 -17.20 21.15 26.16
N LEU A 59 -17.10 20.48 27.32
CA LEU A 59 -16.37 19.21 27.42
C LEU A 59 -17.00 18.11 26.56
N GLN A 60 -18.31 18.13 26.38
CA GLN A 60 -19.00 17.16 25.53
C GLN A 60 -18.73 17.43 24.05
N GLU A 61 -18.78 18.69 23.62
CA GLU A 61 -18.39 19.12 22.26
C GLU A 61 -16.94 18.75 21.96
N GLU A 62 -16.00 19.03 22.88
CA GLU A 62 -14.58 18.66 22.73
C GLU A 62 -14.39 17.14 22.61
N ASN A 63 -15.10 16.35 23.42
CA ASN A 63 -15.02 14.88 23.34
C ASN A 63 -15.58 14.33 22.02
N GLU A 64 -16.67 14.91 21.51
CA GLU A 64 -17.25 14.55 20.21
C GLU A 64 -16.29 14.91 19.06
N GLU A 65 -15.64 16.06 19.12
CA GLU A 65 -14.63 16.48 18.14
C GLU A 65 -13.40 15.56 18.16
N ILE A 66 -12.90 15.20 19.35
CA ILE A 66 -11.81 14.24 19.51
C ILE A 66 -12.19 12.87 18.91
N GLY A 67 -13.41 12.39 19.19
CA GLY A 67 -13.92 11.14 18.62
C GLY A 67 -14.00 11.18 17.10
N THR A 68 -14.47 12.31 16.56
CA THR A 68 -14.55 12.54 15.11
C THR A 68 -13.16 12.54 14.48
N MET A 69 -12.23 13.37 14.98
CA MET A 69 -10.85 13.43 14.49
C MET A 69 -10.12 12.09 14.60
N ALA A 70 -10.31 11.34 15.70
CA ALA A 70 -9.71 10.02 15.87
C ALA A 70 -10.22 9.02 14.83
N SER A 71 -11.51 9.05 14.53
CA SER A 71 -12.11 8.19 13.50
C SER A 71 -11.69 8.60 12.08
N GLU A 72 -11.70 9.89 11.78
CA GLU A 72 -11.38 10.44 10.46
C GLU A 72 -9.90 10.27 10.10
N GLY A 73 -9.00 10.49 11.05
CA GLY A 73 -7.56 10.37 10.83
C GLY A 73 -7.18 8.95 10.40
N LYS A 74 -7.74 7.92 11.04
CA LYS A 74 -7.46 6.53 10.67
C LYS A 74 -8.07 6.16 9.32
N ILE A 75 -9.29 6.61 9.06
CA ILE A 75 -9.97 6.39 7.77
C ILE A 75 -9.18 7.06 6.63
N HIS A 76 -8.71 8.28 6.83
CA HIS A 76 -7.90 9.00 5.85
C HIS A 76 -6.56 8.30 5.58
N GLU A 77 -5.84 7.90 6.62
CA GLU A 77 -4.57 7.14 6.50
C GLU A 77 -4.79 5.84 5.70
N LEU A 78 -5.84 5.08 6.03
CA LEU A 78 -6.19 3.87 5.29
C LEU A 78 -6.59 4.17 3.84
N GLY A 79 -7.33 5.25 3.60
CA GLY A 79 -7.69 5.72 2.26
C GLY A 79 -6.47 6.02 1.40
N MET A 80 -5.47 6.71 1.96
CA MET A 80 -4.20 6.97 1.28
C MET A 80 -3.45 5.68 0.94
N LYS A 81 -3.34 4.74 1.90
CA LYS A 81 -2.70 3.43 1.65
C LYS A 81 -3.41 2.65 0.54
N ILE A 82 -4.74 2.66 0.53
CA ILE A 82 -5.54 2.03 -0.53
C ILE A 82 -5.24 2.68 -1.90
N ALA A 83 -5.15 4.01 -1.98
CA ALA A 83 -4.85 4.70 -3.22
C ALA A 83 -3.48 4.32 -3.79
N VAL A 84 -2.45 4.27 -2.93
CA VAL A 84 -1.09 3.83 -3.32
C VAL A 84 -1.11 2.38 -3.82
N LEU A 85 -1.76 1.48 -3.07
CA LEU A 85 -1.85 0.06 -3.46
C LEU A 85 -2.59 -0.14 -4.78
N LYS A 86 -3.62 0.67 -5.07
CA LYS A 86 -4.32 0.66 -6.36
C LYS A 86 -3.41 1.12 -7.50
N SER A 87 -2.64 2.18 -7.28
CA SER A 87 -1.67 2.68 -8.26
C SER A 87 -0.60 1.62 -8.58
N GLN A 88 -0.02 1.01 -7.55
CA GLN A 88 0.98 -0.05 -7.71
C GLN A 88 0.41 -1.28 -8.43
N ASN A 89 -0.83 -1.66 -8.11
CA ASN A 89 -1.53 -2.75 -8.80
C ASN A 89 -1.77 -2.45 -10.28
N ASN A 90 -2.05 -1.20 -10.62
CA ASN A 90 -2.26 -0.80 -12.01
C ASN A 90 -0.93 -0.80 -12.78
N GLU A 91 0.14 -0.30 -12.16
CA GLU A 91 1.49 -0.33 -12.72
C GLU A 91 1.95 -1.76 -12.98
N LEU A 92 1.77 -2.69 -12.03
CA LEU A 92 2.09 -4.10 -12.23
C LEU A 92 1.33 -4.72 -13.40
N ARG A 93 0.02 -4.43 -13.53
CA ARG A 93 -0.77 -4.91 -14.68
C ARG A 93 -0.22 -4.38 -16.00
N ASN A 94 0.15 -3.10 -16.04
CA ASN A 94 0.72 -2.49 -17.23
C ASN A 94 2.09 -3.12 -17.58
N GLN A 95 2.94 -3.38 -16.59
CA GLN A 95 4.21 -4.07 -16.79
C GLN A 95 4.03 -5.48 -17.34
N PHE A 96 3.04 -6.23 -16.83
CA PHE A 96 2.71 -7.54 -17.38
C PHE A 96 2.22 -7.47 -18.82
N ASP A 97 1.37 -6.50 -19.17
CA ASP A 97 0.90 -6.31 -20.55
C ASP A 97 2.06 -6.03 -21.53
N VAL A 98 3.00 -5.16 -21.13
CA VAL A 98 4.22 -4.90 -21.90
C VAL A 98 5.07 -6.16 -22.03
N LEU A 99 5.24 -6.92 -20.93
CA LEU A 99 6.01 -8.16 -20.94
C LEU A 99 5.38 -9.22 -21.86
N TYR A 100 4.06 -9.35 -21.86
CA TYR A 100 3.36 -10.27 -22.76
C TYR A 100 3.57 -9.91 -24.22
N LYS A 101 3.50 -8.63 -24.58
CA LYS A 101 3.79 -8.14 -25.94
C LYS A 101 5.23 -8.41 -26.34
N HIS A 102 6.17 -8.23 -25.42
CA HIS A 102 7.58 -8.52 -25.68
C HIS A 102 7.80 -10.02 -25.90
N MET A 103 7.20 -10.88 -25.06
CA MET A 103 7.29 -12.33 -25.19
C MET A 103 6.73 -12.79 -26.54
N ASP A 104 5.56 -12.27 -26.95
CA ASP A 104 4.96 -12.56 -28.25
C ASP A 104 5.89 -12.18 -29.41
N GLY A 105 6.51 -10.99 -29.34
CA GLY A 105 7.52 -10.56 -30.32
C GLY A 105 8.71 -11.52 -30.41
N VAL A 106 9.26 -11.94 -29.28
CA VAL A 106 10.38 -12.90 -29.22
C VAL A 106 9.95 -14.27 -29.76
N THR A 107 8.73 -14.73 -29.45
CA THR A 107 8.19 -15.98 -30.00
C THR A 107 8.10 -15.92 -31.52
N ASN A 108 7.58 -14.83 -32.08
CA ASN A 108 7.50 -14.65 -33.53
C ASN A 108 8.89 -14.62 -34.20
N ASP A 109 9.87 -13.95 -33.57
CA ASP A 109 11.26 -13.90 -34.08
C ASP A 109 11.92 -15.29 -34.08
N VAL A 110 11.66 -16.09 -33.03
CA VAL A 110 12.14 -17.48 -32.94
C VAL A 110 11.50 -18.36 -34.00
N GLU A 111 10.18 -18.24 -34.22
CA GLU A 111 9.48 -18.98 -35.27
C GLU A 111 10.05 -18.66 -36.66
N ARG A 112 10.26 -17.37 -36.95
CA ARG A 112 10.87 -16.92 -38.21
C ARG A 112 12.31 -17.41 -38.36
N SER A 113 13.11 -17.36 -37.29
CA SER A 113 14.47 -17.88 -37.31
C SER A 113 14.50 -19.39 -37.55
N ASN A 114 13.57 -20.14 -36.97
CA ASN A 114 13.45 -21.58 -37.20
C ASN A 114 13.07 -21.90 -38.65
N GLU A 115 12.12 -21.16 -39.23
CA GLU A 115 11.76 -21.30 -40.65
C GLU A 115 12.97 -21.05 -41.56
N LEU A 116 13.75 -20.00 -41.29
CA LEU A 116 14.97 -19.72 -42.04
C LEU A 116 16.01 -20.85 -41.92
N VAL A 117 16.19 -21.40 -40.72
CA VAL A 117 17.10 -22.54 -40.51
C VAL A 117 16.65 -23.76 -41.32
N SER A 118 15.35 -24.06 -41.35
CA SER A 118 14.82 -25.17 -42.16
C SER A 118 15.10 -24.96 -43.65
N ILE A 119 14.89 -23.75 -44.18
CA ILE A 119 15.21 -23.43 -45.59
C ILE A 119 16.70 -23.63 -45.88
N LEU A 120 17.58 -23.13 -45.00
CA LEU A 120 19.02 -23.26 -45.18
C LEU A 120 19.49 -24.73 -45.09
N GLN A 121 18.82 -25.57 -44.28
CA GLN A 121 19.08 -27.00 -44.25
C GLN A 121 18.71 -27.67 -45.57
N GLU A 122 17.55 -27.36 -46.15
CA GLU A 122 17.14 -27.89 -47.46
C GLU A 122 18.10 -27.47 -48.58
N GLU A 123 18.53 -26.20 -48.60
CA GLU A 123 19.51 -25.71 -49.57
C GLU A 123 20.87 -26.40 -49.41
N LEU A 124 21.32 -26.63 -48.18
CA LEU A 124 22.57 -27.32 -47.90
C LEU A 124 22.53 -28.78 -48.37
N GLU A 125 21.44 -29.50 -48.07
CA GLU A 125 21.23 -30.88 -48.55
C GLU A 125 21.21 -30.94 -50.09
N ALA A 126 20.55 -29.99 -50.75
CA ALA A 126 20.54 -29.92 -52.21
C ALA A 126 21.95 -29.70 -52.79
N LYS A 127 22.76 -28.84 -52.15
CA LYS A 127 24.14 -28.59 -52.55
C LYS A 127 25.05 -29.80 -52.30
N ASP A 128 24.87 -30.52 -51.21
CA ASP A 128 25.61 -31.75 -50.92
C ASP A 128 25.31 -32.86 -51.94
N LEU A 129 24.05 -33.02 -52.36
CA LEU A 129 23.67 -33.93 -53.44
C LEU A 129 24.32 -33.54 -54.77
N GLU A 130 24.31 -32.24 -55.11
CA GLU A 130 24.96 -31.72 -56.31
C GLU A 130 26.48 -31.96 -56.30
N LEU A 131 27.14 -31.69 -55.17
CA LEU A 131 28.56 -31.97 -54.97
C LEU A 131 28.89 -33.46 -55.11
N THR A 132 28.07 -34.33 -54.52
CA THR A 132 28.25 -35.79 -54.63
C THR A 132 28.16 -36.24 -56.08
N ARG A 133 27.15 -35.78 -56.82
CA ARG A 133 26.99 -36.07 -58.25
C ARG A 133 28.18 -35.58 -59.08
N LEU A 134 28.67 -34.36 -58.83
CA LEU A 134 29.83 -33.82 -59.54
C LEU A 134 31.10 -34.62 -59.25
N LYS A 135 31.31 -35.06 -58.00
CA LYS A 135 32.42 -35.94 -57.61
C LYS A 135 32.36 -37.28 -58.34
N GLU A 136 31.20 -37.91 -58.43
CA GLU A 136 31.01 -39.17 -59.18
C GLU A 136 31.34 -39.01 -60.67
N VAL A 137 30.85 -37.93 -61.30
CA VAL A 137 31.15 -37.62 -62.71
C VAL A 137 32.65 -37.41 -62.94
N LEU A 138 33.33 -36.69 -62.03
CA LEU A 138 34.78 -36.50 -62.10
C LEU A 138 35.54 -37.84 -61.95
N ALA A 139 35.12 -38.70 -61.01
CA ALA A 139 35.72 -40.01 -60.81
C ALA A 139 35.59 -40.91 -62.06
N GLN A 140 34.42 -40.92 -62.71
CA GLN A 140 34.22 -41.65 -63.96
C GLN A 140 35.08 -41.11 -65.10
N LYS A 141 35.22 -39.78 -65.20
CA LYS A 141 36.04 -39.13 -66.24
C LYS A 141 37.54 -39.38 -66.06
N GLY A 142 38.01 -39.45 -64.80
CA GLY A 142 39.37 -39.89 -64.47
C GLY A 142 39.64 -41.34 -64.83
N ALA A 143 38.69 -42.25 -64.56
CA ALA A 143 38.82 -43.67 -64.90
C ALA A 143 38.81 -43.96 -66.42
N THR A 144 38.34 -43.03 -67.25
CA THR A 144 38.34 -43.17 -68.72
C THR A 144 39.64 -42.66 -69.37
N GLN A 145 40.54 -42.02 -68.61
CA GLN A 145 41.84 -41.53 -69.09
C GLN A 145 43.02 -42.48 -68.81
N ASP A 146 42.84 -43.54 -68.02
CA ASP A 146 43.87 -44.56 -67.74
C ASP A 146 43.79 -45.79 -68.67
N ALA A 147 43.77 -45.56 -69.99
CA ALA A 147 44.19 -46.56 -70.97
C ALA A 147 45.57 -46.17 -71.52
N PRO A 148 46.56 -47.07 -71.58
CA PRO A 148 47.97 -46.71 -71.55
C PRO A 148 48.43 -46.09 -72.87
N VAL A 149 48.95 -44.87 -72.78
CA VAL A 149 49.87 -44.32 -73.78
C VAL A 149 51.21 -44.18 -73.09
N GLU A 150 52.11 -45.11 -73.41
CA GLU A 150 53.53 -44.91 -73.16
C GLU A 150 54.00 -43.66 -73.92
N THR A 151 54.69 -42.74 -73.26
CA THR A 151 56.15 -42.59 -73.37
C THR A 151 56.63 -41.29 -72.71
N SER A 152 57.77 -41.43 -72.04
CA SER A 152 58.87 -40.46 -71.85
C SER A 152 58.66 -39.21 -70.97
N ASP A 153 59.23 -39.32 -69.76
CA ASP A 153 60.28 -38.46 -69.18
C ASP A 153 60.34 -36.98 -69.60
N ASP A 154 60.16 -36.06 -68.63
CA ASP A 154 61.16 -35.03 -68.34
C ASP A 154 60.99 -34.43 -66.93
N ALA A 155 62.11 -33.95 -66.40
CA ALA A 155 62.42 -33.77 -65.00
C ALA A 155 61.93 -32.47 -64.33
N GLY A 156 61.87 -32.54 -62.99
CA GLY A 156 62.45 -31.52 -62.11
C GLY A 156 61.59 -30.30 -61.75
N ASN A 157 61.24 -30.18 -60.48
CA ASN A 157 61.93 -29.32 -59.50
C ASN A 157 61.02 -29.06 -58.29
N GLY A 158 61.60 -29.06 -57.09
CA GLY A 158 60.88 -28.88 -55.83
C GLY A 158 60.53 -27.42 -55.53
N GLN A 159 59.73 -27.21 -54.50
CA GLN A 159 60.13 -26.47 -53.29
C GLN A 159 58.96 -26.39 -52.29
N GLU A 160 59.36 -26.46 -51.03
CA GLU A 160 58.57 -26.22 -49.81
C GLU A 160 57.86 -24.86 -49.81
N ALA A 161 56.70 -24.81 -49.15
CA ALA A 161 56.17 -23.74 -48.30
C ALA A 161 54.66 -24.00 -48.11
N ASP A 162 53.95 -23.66 -47.05
CA ASP A 162 54.23 -23.22 -45.69
C ASP A 162 52.83 -23.24 -45.02
N SER A 163 52.85 -23.31 -43.69
CA SER A 163 51.81 -23.00 -42.71
C SER A 163 50.49 -22.35 -43.20
N ASP A 164 49.34 -22.84 -42.73
CA ASP A 164 48.62 -22.10 -41.69
C ASP A 164 47.47 -22.88 -41.05
N THR A 165 47.66 -23.16 -39.76
CA THR A 165 46.61 -23.52 -38.80
C THR A 165 46.07 -22.22 -38.19
N LEU A 166 44.78 -21.94 -38.34
CA LEU A 166 44.11 -20.93 -37.52
C LEU A 166 42.94 -21.56 -36.77
N GLN A 167 43.21 -21.90 -35.51
CA GLN A 167 42.20 -22.03 -34.47
C GLN A 167 41.66 -20.63 -34.15
N VAL A 168 40.34 -20.45 -34.22
CA VAL A 168 39.67 -19.31 -33.57
C VAL A 168 38.73 -19.87 -32.53
N LYS A 169 39.15 -19.69 -31.28
CA LYS A 169 38.36 -19.86 -30.05
C LYS A 169 37.53 -18.58 -29.90
N ALA A 170 36.21 -18.68 -29.76
CA ALA A 170 35.36 -17.57 -29.36
C ALA A 170 34.58 -17.95 -28.10
N GLU A 171 34.99 -17.36 -26.98
CA GLU A 171 34.26 -17.28 -25.71
C GLU A 171 33.54 -15.92 -25.66
N SER A 172 32.21 -15.93 -25.52
CA SER A 172 31.40 -15.02 -24.69
C SER A 172 29.95 -15.48 -24.72
#